data_AF-A0A0F9WVT6-F1
#
_entry.id   AF-A0A0F9WVT6-F1
#
_cell.length_a   1.000
_cell.length_b   1.000
_cell.length_c   1.000
_cell.angle_alpha   90.00
_cell.angle_beta   90.00
_cell.angle_gamma   90.00
#
_symmetry.space_group_name_H-M   'P 1'
#
loop_
_entity.id
_entity.type
_entity.pdbx_description
1 polymer ?
#
loop_
_entity_poly.entity_id
_entity_poly.type
_entity_poly.pdbx_seq_one_letter_code
_entity_poly.pdbx_strand_id
1 'polypeptide(L)'
;MIKENHFLYSVARPDDLDWWLGADAESIQLLRAIESGANMYSYWSEFSNHQYQLTDQFAGIPVSSYADWWNSISRKTRNMVRKAQKLGLTVQRMAFNDELLAATYAIYNESPTRQNRAFPPYGRNTKRIAMDREKTLPQYYHGEEYLVARHNGKIIAYIHLVYTRDSVMFNEILGLMKHRNTSAINFLINEAVKLASDMKLKYIIYGKLANNNLGKFKLNNGFEKIKMYRYFAPVNIRGKLICSLRIYKWWYYGGRLKDKILRISKSFIRKHLSKIKRKIFKPKTYPVHLLDDCETVASFFTTALQGNNDLRYFYNYEKKRKFKEIILVDNDRAGTRALTKLYSADWEYRVADAFEQVENIYLDKKRYDLVNCDIWISMIPDFFKTHLPLFVKITNKYLVVTMGRHSFESFAGLPLTLINLENFINNAHKLSISVVDLKDRKSSWDGGVYWAIIQVN
;
A
#
# COMPACT_ATOMS: atom_id res chain seq x y z
N MET A 1 0.20 -2.36 -8.38
CA MET A 1 -0.42 -2.79 -7.10
C MET A 1 -0.95 -1.59 -6.35
N ILE A 2 -2.22 -1.65 -5.96
CA ILE A 2 -2.91 -0.60 -5.22
C ILE A 2 -2.95 -0.97 -3.73
N LYS A 3 -2.40 -0.12 -2.87
CA LYS A 3 -2.54 -0.24 -1.41
C LYS A 3 -3.70 0.62 -0.94
N GLU A 4 -4.74 -0.01 -0.42
CA GLU A 4 -5.87 0.67 0.21
C GLU A 4 -5.69 0.68 1.73
N ASN A 5 -5.65 1.88 2.32
CA ASN A 5 -5.55 2.05 3.76
C ASN A 5 -6.96 2.24 4.36
N HIS A 6 -7.31 1.41 5.32
CA HIS A 6 -8.48 1.55 6.18
C HIS A 6 -8.07 1.92 7.59
N PHE A 7 -9.02 2.52 8.31
CA PHE A 7 -8.86 2.88 9.73
C PHE A 7 -8.40 1.71 10.61
N LEU A 8 -8.66 0.46 10.22
CA LEU A 8 -8.28 -0.74 10.97
C LEU A 8 -7.11 -1.53 10.38
N TYR A 9 -6.84 -1.40 9.07
CA TYR A 9 -5.85 -2.22 8.35
C TYR A 9 -5.57 -1.73 6.94
N SER A 10 -4.54 -2.26 6.30
CA SER A 10 -4.22 -2.04 4.88
C SER A 10 -4.37 -3.31 4.05
N VAL A 11 -4.86 -3.17 2.83
CA VAL A 11 -4.95 -4.27 1.85
C VAL A 11 -4.21 -3.88 0.59
N ALA A 12 -3.25 -4.71 0.19
CA ALA A 12 -2.64 -4.67 -1.12
C ALA A 12 -3.50 -5.48 -2.10
N ARG A 13 -3.74 -4.90 -3.27
CA ARG A 13 -4.44 -5.57 -4.36
C ARG A 13 -3.65 -5.44 -5.65
N PRO A 14 -3.67 -6.46 -6.51
CA PRO A 14 -3.31 -6.27 -7.91
C PRO A 14 -4.13 -5.09 -8.46
N ASP A 15 -3.57 -4.34 -9.41
CA ASP A 15 -4.40 -3.40 -10.17
C ASP A 15 -5.60 -4.18 -10.77
N ASP A 16 -6.72 -3.53 -11.10
CA ASP A 16 -7.94 -4.17 -11.67
C ASP A 16 -7.67 -4.96 -12.96
N LEU A 17 -6.43 -4.91 -13.45
CA LEU A 17 -5.87 -5.55 -14.61
C LEU A 17 -5.05 -6.82 -14.26
N ASP A 18 -4.41 -6.88 -13.08
CA ASP A 18 -3.35 -7.84 -12.72
C ASP A 18 -3.86 -9.18 -12.15
N TRP A 19 -5.17 -9.42 -12.10
CA TRP A 19 -5.73 -10.50 -11.27
C TRP A 19 -6.06 -11.80 -12.01
N TRP A 20 -5.92 -11.84 -13.34
CA TRP A 20 -6.11 -13.05 -14.17
C TRP A 20 -4.79 -13.74 -14.58
N LEU A 21 -3.73 -13.51 -13.82
CA LEU A 21 -2.35 -13.77 -14.27
C LEU A 21 -1.76 -15.14 -13.87
N GLY A 22 -2.58 -16.09 -13.40
CA GLY A 22 -2.08 -17.41 -12.99
C GLY A 22 -1.15 -17.36 -11.77
N ALA A 23 -0.66 -18.53 -11.36
CA ALA A 23 0.02 -18.74 -10.08
C ALA A 23 1.32 -17.91 -9.91
N ASP A 24 2.07 -17.66 -10.97
CA ASP A 24 3.39 -17.00 -10.88
C ASP A 24 3.28 -15.51 -10.55
N ALA A 25 2.21 -14.85 -11.00
CA ALA A 25 1.93 -13.47 -10.64
C ALA A 25 1.45 -13.34 -9.18
N GLU A 26 0.87 -14.39 -8.59
CA GLU A 26 0.43 -14.37 -7.19
C GLU A 26 1.62 -14.19 -6.25
N SER A 27 2.72 -14.90 -6.47
CA SER A 27 3.93 -14.83 -5.63
C SER A 27 4.61 -13.46 -5.69
N ILE A 28 4.74 -12.88 -6.88
CA ILE A 28 5.41 -11.58 -7.05
C ILE A 28 4.55 -10.42 -6.53
N GLN A 29 3.23 -10.50 -6.69
CA GLN A 29 2.31 -9.54 -6.09
C GLN A 29 2.21 -9.77 -4.56
N LEU A 30 2.41 -10.97 -4.04
CA LEU A 30 2.52 -11.16 -2.60
C LEU A 30 3.79 -10.52 -2.03
N LEU A 31 4.93 -10.64 -2.71
CA LEU A 31 6.19 -10.00 -2.34
C LEU A 31 6.07 -8.47 -2.31
N ARG A 32 5.51 -7.87 -3.37
CA ARG A 32 5.23 -6.44 -3.40
C ARG A 32 4.25 -6.00 -2.30
N ALA A 33 3.32 -6.88 -1.88
CA ALA A 33 2.40 -6.59 -0.77
C ALA A 33 3.14 -6.56 0.57
N ILE A 34 4.10 -7.47 0.76
CA ILE A 34 5.03 -7.47 1.89
C ILE A 34 5.82 -6.16 1.92
N GLU A 35 6.47 -5.78 0.81
CA GLU A 35 7.26 -4.55 0.67
C GLU A 35 6.42 -3.30 0.95
N SER A 36 5.17 -3.28 0.49
CA SER A 36 4.26 -2.15 0.73
C SER A 36 3.85 -1.99 2.19
N GLY A 37 4.14 -2.97 3.06
CA GLY A 37 3.66 -2.99 4.45
C GLY A 37 2.15 -3.18 4.56
N ALA A 38 1.52 -3.86 3.58
CA ALA A 38 0.10 -4.19 3.66
C ALA A 38 -0.17 -5.22 4.78
N ASN A 39 -1.36 -5.20 5.37
CA ASN A 39 -1.74 -6.24 6.32
C ASN A 39 -2.23 -7.51 5.61
N MET A 40 -2.91 -7.36 4.49
CA MET A 40 -3.41 -8.47 3.68
C MET A 40 -3.13 -8.21 2.20
N TYR A 41 -2.97 -9.28 1.44
CA TYR A 41 -2.98 -9.28 -0.01
C TYR A 41 -4.28 -9.93 -0.48
N SER A 42 -5.00 -9.33 -1.43
CA SER A 42 -6.21 -9.94 -1.98
C SER A 42 -6.18 -10.06 -3.48
N TYR A 43 -6.53 -11.23 -4.00
CA TYR A 43 -6.58 -11.56 -5.42
C TYR A 43 -7.84 -12.38 -5.71
N TRP A 44 -8.14 -12.63 -6.99
CA TRP A 44 -9.26 -13.47 -7.39
C TRP A 44 -8.75 -14.76 -8.02
N SER A 45 -9.52 -15.84 -7.88
CA SER A 45 -9.29 -17.07 -8.63
C SER A 45 -10.61 -17.83 -8.83
N GLU A 46 -10.62 -18.70 -9.83
CA GLU A 46 -11.78 -19.54 -10.20
C GLU A 46 -12.01 -20.68 -9.22
N PHE A 47 -10.93 -21.18 -8.62
CA PHE A 47 -10.98 -22.28 -7.68
C PHE A 47 -11.39 -21.78 -6.29
N SER A 48 -11.83 -22.68 -5.41
CA SER A 48 -12.23 -22.42 -4.02
C SER A 48 -11.37 -23.25 -3.06
N ASN A 49 -10.12 -22.84 -2.87
CA ASN A 49 -9.07 -23.69 -2.31
C ASN A 49 -8.43 -23.09 -1.05
N HIS A 50 -8.78 -21.86 -0.65
CA HIS A 50 -8.17 -21.21 0.50
C HIS A 50 -9.18 -20.89 1.61
N GLN A 51 -8.66 -20.91 2.85
CA GLN A 51 -9.41 -20.69 4.08
C GLN A 51 -10.10 -19.31 4.16
N TYR A 52 -9.47 -18.28 3.58
CA TYR A 52 -9.96 -16.89 3.67
C TYR A 52 -10.43 -16.40 2.29
N GLN A 53 -11.70 -16.65 2.00
CA GLN A 53 -12.29 -16.31 0.71
C GLN A 53 -13.69 -15.70 0.81
N LEU A 54 -14.08 -15.02 -0.26
CA LEU A 54 -15.39 -14.43 -0.52
C LEU A 54 -15.83 -14.74 -1.94
N THR A 55 -17.13 -14.80 -2.17
CA THR A 55 -17.67 -14.84 -3.53
C THR A 55 -17.78 -13.42 -4.09
N ASP A 56 -17.26 -13.22 -5.29
CA ASP A 56 -17.44 -12.04 -6.12
C ASP A 56 -18.18 -12.42 -7.43
N GLN A 57 -18.70 -11.42 -8.13
CA GLN A 57 -19.44 -11.63 -9.39
C GLN A 57 -18.88 -10.75 -10.50
N PHE A 58 -18.41 -11.40 -11.55
CA PHE A 58 -17.96 -10.76 -12.77
C PHE A 58 -18.97 -10.95 -13.89
N ALA A 59 -18.95 -10.00 -14.81
CA ALA A 59 -19.64 -10.14 -16.07
C ALA A 59 -18.67 -10.83 -17.04
N GLY A 60 -19.02 -12.01 -17.52
CA GLY A 60 -18.24 -12.65 -18.57
C GLY A 60 -19.11 -13.36 -19.60
N ILE A 61 -18.55 -13.58 -20.78
CA ILE A 61 -19.15 -14.38 -21.85
C ILE A 61 -18.32 -15.65 -21.95
N PRO A 62 -18.87 -16.84 -21.65
CA PRO A 62 -18.28 -18.10 -22.06
C PRO A 62 -18.29 -18.16 -23.59
N VAL A 63 -17.12 -18.34 -24.18
CA VAL A 63 -16.95 -18.33 -25.63
C VAL A 63 -16.84 -19.79 -26.09
N SER A 64 -17.96 -20.34 -26.57
CA SER A 64 -17.99 -21.62 -27.28
C SER A 64 -17.85 -21.41 -28.79
N SER A 65 -18.71 -20.55 -29.35
CA SER A 65 -18.65 -20.08 -30.73
C SER A 65 -19.35 -18.71 -30.86
N TYR A 66 -19.00 -17.96 -31.91
CA TYR A 66 -19.72 -16.72 -32.24
C TYR A 66 -21.22 -16.95 -32.48
N ALA A 67 -21.58 -18.07 -33.12
CA ALA A 67 -22.97 -18.39 -33.43
C ALA A 67 -23.81 -18.60 -32.17
N ASP A 68 -23.27 -19.31 -31.17
CA ASP A 68 -23.95 -19.54 -29.89
C ASP A 68 -24.22 -18.23 -29.16
N TRP A 69 -23.21 -17.36 -29.08
CA TRP A 69 -23.38 -16.04 -28.49
C TRP A 69 -24.38 -15.17 -29.26
N TRP A 70 -24.30 -15.15 -30.60
CA TRP A 70 -25.22 -14.36 -31.42
C TRP A 70 -26.68 -14.77 -31.23
N ASN A 71 -26.92 -16.07 -31.02
CA ASN A 71 -28.25 -16.62 -30.76
C ASN A 71 -28.72 -16.36 -29.33
N SER A 72 -27.82 -16.33 -28.33
CA SER A 72 -28.15 -16.12 -26.92
C SER A 72 -28.56 -14.68 -26.59
N ILE A 73 -28.06 -13.68 -27.33
CA ILE A 73 -28.41 -12.27 -27.10
C ILE A 73 -29.82 -11.92 -27.58
N SER A 74 -30.38 -10.82 -27.07
CA SER A 74 -31.74 -10.38 -27.46
C SER A 74 -31.81 -9.89 -28.93
N ARG A 75 -33.00 -9.97 -29.53
CA ARG A 75 -33.29 -9.36 -30.86
C ARG A 75 -32.90 -7.88 -30.90
N LYS A 76 -33.16 -7.14 -29.81
CA LYS A 76 -32.80 -5.72 -29.68
C LYS A 76 -31.30 -5.51 -29.81
N THR A 77 -30.50 -6.32 -29.12
CA THR A 77 -29.03 -6.25 -29.17
C THR A 77 -28.50 -6.54 -30.57
N ARG A 78 -28.98 -7.63 -31.21
CA ARG A 78 -28.63 -7.93 -32.62
C ARG A 78 -28.98 -6.78 -33.56
N ASN A 79 -30.12 -6.13 -33.35
CA ASN A 79 -30.52 -4.98 -34.15
C ASN A 79 -29.62 -3.75 -33.93
N MET A 80 -29.08 -3.56 -32.72
CA MET A 80 -28.10 -2.50 -32.46
C MET A 80 -26.79 -2.74 -33.23
N VAL A 81 -26.32 -3.99 -33.29
CA VAL A 81 -25.16 -4.36 -34.11
C VAL A 81 -25.42 -4.11 -35.59
N ARG A 82 -26.56 -4.59 -36.11
CA ARG A 82 -26.96 -4.36 -37.51
C ARG A 82 -27.14 -2.87 -37.83
N LYS A 83 -27.63 -2.08 -36.87
CA LYS A 83 -27.75 -0.62 -37.02
C LYS A 83 -26.39 0.02 -37.24
N ALA A 84 -25.38 -0.33 -36.43
CA ALA A 84 -24.03 0.20 -36.60
C ALA A 84 -23.47 -0.12 -37.99
N GLN A 85 -23.64 -1.35 -38.46
CA GLN A 85 -23.21 -1.77 -39.80
C GLN A 85 -23.94 -0.99 -40.91
N LYS A 86 -25.26 -0.81 -40.80
CA LYS A 86 -26.06 -0.02 -41.76
C LYS A 86 -25.66 1.46 -41.80
N LEU A 87 -25.17 2.00 -40.69
CA LEU A 87 -24.63 3.35 -40.61
C LEU A 87 -23.20 3.45 -41.17
N GLY A 88 -22.65 2.38 -41.75
CA GLY A 88 -21.32 2.37 -42.36
C GLY A 88 -20.19 2.40 -41.34
N LEU A 89 -20.44 2.00 -40.09
CA LEU A 89 -19.36 1.86 -39.11
C LEU A 89 -18.47 0.68 -39.51
N THR A 90 -17.16 0.84 -39.33
CA THR A 90 -16.18 -0.24 -39.48
C THR A 90 -15.43 -0.45 -38.17
N VAL A 91 -14.92 -1.66 -37.96
CA VAL A 91 -14.10 -2.00 -36.78
C VAL A 91 -12.76 -2.54 -37.26
N GLN A 92 -11.69 -2.12 -36.60
CA GLN A 92 -10.32 -2.52 -36.92
C GLN A 92 -9.56 -2.86 -35.65
N ARG A 93 -8.62 -3.81 -35.76
CA ARG A 93 -7.61 -4.11 -34.74
C ARG A 93 -6.43 -3.17 -34.90
N MET A 94 -5.91 -2.61 -33.81
CA MET A 94 -4.69 -1.81 -33.85
C MET A 94 -3.96 -1.81 -32.50
N ALA A 95 -2.65 -1.58 -32.54
CA ALA A 95 -1.86 -1.26 -31.36
C ALA A 95 -2.11 0.19 -30.90
N PHE A 96 -1.70 0.52 -29.68
CA PHE A 96 -1.73 1.90 -29.22
C PHE A 96 -0.71 2.74 -30.00
N ASN A 97 -1.18 3.78 -30.68
CA ASN A 97 -0.37 4.67 -31.51
C ASN A 97 -0.89 6.12 -31.41
N ASP A 98 -0.26 7.06 -32.13
CA ASP A 98 -0.62 8.49 -32.09
C ASP A 98 -2.06 8.77 -32.53
N GLU A 99 -2.57 8.00 -33.50
CA GLU A 99 -3.96 8.15 -33.97
C GLU A 99 -4.95 7.77 -32.86
N LEU A 100 -4.74 6.62 -32.21
CA LEU A 100 -5.57 6.20 -31.10
C LEU A 100 -5.40 7.11 -29.88
N LEU A 101 -4.19 7.61 -29.61
CA LEU A 101 -3.92 8.60 -28.57
C LEU A 101 -4.75 9.87 -28.78
N ALA A 102 -4.80 10.39 -30.01
CA ALA A 102 -5.62 11.54 -30.36
C ALA A 102 -7.12 11.26 -30.17
N ALA A 103 -7.59 10.07 -30.57
CA ALA A 103 -8.97 9.66 -30.37
C ALA A 103 -9.33 9.50 -28.87
N THR A 104 -8.45 8.89 -28.08
CA THR A 104 -8.60 8.77 -26.62
C THR A 104 -8.64 10.14 -25.96
N TYR A 105 -7.75 11.06 -26.36
CA TYR A 105 -7.77 12.44 -25.88
C TYR A 105 -9.11 13.14 -26.15
N ALA A 106 -9.64 13.01 -27.37
CA ALA A 106 -10.95 13.54 -27.73
C ALA A 106 -12.09 12.92 -26.90
N ILE A 107 -12.05 11.60 -26.67
CA ILE A 107 -13.04 10.87 -25.86
C ILE A 107 -12.95 11.26 -24.37
N TYR A 108 -11.75 11.53 -23.86
CA TYR A 108 -11.50 11.91 -22.47
C TYR A 108 -12.02 13.32 -22.17
N ASN A 109 -11.84 14.23 -23.12
CA ASN A 109 -12.11 15.66 -22.93
C ASN A 109 -13.45 16.14 -23.53
N GLU A 110 -14.34 15.23 -23.96
CA GLU A 110 -15.66 15.59 -24.48
C GLU A 110 -16.60 16.14 -23.40
N SER A 111 -16.53 15.60 -22.18
CA SER A 111 -17.37 16.04 -21.06
C SER A 111 -16.72 15.72 -19.72
N PRO A 112 -16.78 16.62 -18.72
CA PRO A 112 -16.30 16.38 -17.35
C PRO A 112 -17.13 15.31 -16.62
N THR A 113 -18.29 14.95 -17.17
CA THR A 113 -19.17 13.94 -16.60
C THR A 113 -19.53 12.85 -17.62
N ARG A 114 -19.63 11.61 -17.15
CA ARG A 114 -20.05 10.45 -17.96
C ARG A 114 -20.95 9.55 -17.11
N GLN A 115 -22.13 9.21 -17.64
CA GLN A 115 -23.16 8.44 -16.92
C GLN A 115 -23.56 9.07 -15.56
N ASN A 116 -23.75 10.39 -15.54
CA ASN A 116 -24.11 11.18 -14.35
C ASN A 116 -23.09 11.09 -13.21
N ARG A 117 -21.82 10.86 -13.54
CA ARG A 117 -20.71 10.83 -12.58
C ARG A 117 -19.55 11.66 -13.13
N ALA A 118 -18.75 12.23 -12.24
CA ALA A 118 -17.48 12.83 -12.63
C ALA A 118 -16.66 11.79 -13.40
N PHE A 119 -16.00 12.23 -14.48
CA PHE A 119 -15.20 11.37 -15.33
C PHE A 119 -13.71 11.63 -15.04
N PRO A 120 -13.05 10.78 -14.22
CA PRO A 120 -11.68 11.04 -13.75
C PRO A 120 -10.61 11.28 -14.83
N PRO A 121 -10.73 10.72 -16.06
CA PRO A 121 -9.80 11.02 -17.14
C PRO A 121 -9.96 12.41 -17.77
N TYR A 122 -11.02 13.16 -17.49
CA TYR A 122 -11.23 14.50 -18.04
C TYR A 122 -10.11 15.47 -17.64
N GLY A 123 -9.70 16.33 -18.56
CA GLY A 123 -8.62 17.29 -18.38
C GLY A 123 -7.21 16.71 -18.57
N ARG A 124 -7.07 15.40 -18.86
CA ARG A 124 -5.76 14.81 -19.16
C ARG A 124 -5.27 15.23 -20.54
N ASN A 125 -4.00 15.62 -20.61
CA ASN A 125 -3.29 15.85 -21.87
C ASN A 125 -2.76 14.54 -22.47
N THR A 126 -2.37 14.59 -23.75
CA THR A 126 -1.85 13.44 -24.50
C THR A 126 -0.62 12.81 -23.84
N LYS A 127 0.30 13.61 -23.31
CA LYS A 127 1.48 13.12 -22.57
C LYS A 127 1.08 12.25 -21.38
N ARG A 128 0.11 12.68 -20.58
CA ARG A 128 -0.37 11.91 -19.43
C ARG A 128 -1.09 10.64 -19.86
N ILE A 129 -1.89 10.70 -20.93
CA ILE A 129 -2.57 9.52 -21.48
C ILE A 129 -1.55 8.49 -21.95
N ALA A 130 -0.53 8.90 -22.71
CA ALA A 130 0.54 8.01 -23.17
C ALA A 130 1.30 7.38 -21.99
N MET A 131 1.67 8.18 -20.98
CA MET A 131 2.32 7.66 -19.75
C MET A 131 1.45 6.67 -18.99
N ASP A 132 0.13 6.91 -18.90
CA ASP A 132 -0.77 5.99 -18.22
C ASP A 132 -0.82 4.63 -18.96
N ARG A 133 -0.71 4.62 -20.30
CA ARG A 133 -0.68 3.41 -21.14
C ARG A 133 0.63 2.63 -21.01
N GLU A 134 1.76 3.33 -21.04
CA GLU A 134 3.07 2.71 -20.85
C GLU A 134 3.20 2.03 -19.48
N LYS A 135 2.55 2.60 -18.45
CA LYS A 135 2.51 2.03 -17.09
C LYS A 135 1.56 0.84 -16.92
N THR A 136 0.66 0.59 -17.87
CA THR A 136 -0.40 -0.43 -17.71
C THR A 136 -0.04 -1.83 -18.23
N LEU A 137 1.22 -2.09 -18.57
CA LEU A 137 1.67 -3.39 -19.03
C LEU A 137 2.54 -4.11 -17.98
N PRO A 138 1.95 -4.77 -16.97
CA PRO A 138 2.54 -5.89 -16.28
C PRO A 138 3.20 -6.86 -17.26
N GLN A 139 4.40 -7.27 -16.89
CA GLN A 139 5.21 -8.35 -17.47
C GLN A 139 4.52 -9.72 -17.65
N TYR A 140 3.22 -9.84 -17.34
CA TYR A 140 2.46 -11.10 -17.35
C TYR A 140 1.32 -11.11 -18.37
N TYR A 141 1.07 -10.02 -19.09
CA TYR A 141 0.12 -10.07 -20.20
C TYR A 141 0.71 -10.82 -21.39
N HIS A 142 -0.13 -11.64 -22.02
CA HIS A 142 0.22 -12.31 -23.27
C HIS A 142 0.02 -11.40 -24.50
N GLY A 143 -0.23 -10.11 -24.26
CA GLY A 143 -0.44 -9.08 -25.27
C GLY A 143 -1.60 -8.16 -24.90
N GLU A 144 -1.63 -7.01 -25.56
CA GLU A 144 -2.78 -6.11 -25.57
C GLU A 144 -3.05 -5.64 -26.99
N GLU A 145 -4.30 -5.31 -27.28
CA GLU A 145 -4.66 -4.62 -28.52
C GLU A 145 -5.94 -3.83 -28.37
N TYR A 146 -6.27 -3.05 -29.40
CA TYR A 146 -7.47 -2.24 -29.42
C TYR A 146 -8.35 -2.62 -30.58
N LEU A 147 -9.65 -2.80 -30.29
CA LEU A 147 -10.68 -2.74 -31.32
C LEU A 147 -11.18 -1.30 -31.39
N VAL A 148 -11.08 -0.68 -32.56
CA VAL A 148 -11.54 0.70 -32.77
C VAL A 148 -12.70 0.72 -33.74
N ALA A 149 -13.74 1.48 -33.41
CA ALA A 149 -14.88 1.71 -34.29
C ALA A 149 -14.70 3.05 -35.00
N ARG A 150 -14.77 3.03 -36.33
CA ARG A 150 -14.68 4.21 -37.18
C ARG A 150 -16.03 4.57 -37.78
N HIS A 151 -16.26 5.87 -37.94
CA HIS A 151 -17.37 6.42 -38.70
C HIS A 151 -16.84 7.57 -39.55
N ASN A 152 -17.04 7.48 -40.88
CA ASN A 152 -16.46 8.42 -41.85
C ASN A 152 -14.93 8.61 -41.67
N GLY A 153 -14.21 7.50 -41.55
CA GLY A 153 -12.75 7.47 -41.39
C GLY A 153 -12.22 7.83 -40.00
N LYS A 154 -13.03 8.40 -39.10
CA LYS A 154 -12.59 8.85 -37.76
C LYS A 154 -12.90 7.81 -36.69
N ILE A 155 -11.96 7.57 -35.77
CA ILE A 155 -12.20 6.75 -34.58
C ILE A 155 -13.20 7.45 -33.66
N ILE A 156 -14.30 6.77 -33.35
CA ILE A 156 -15.37 7.30 -32.49
C ILE A 156 -15.53 6.52 -31.19
N ALA A 157 -15.02 5.30 -31.12
CA ALA A 157 -15.06 4.44 -29.94
C ALA A 157 -13.96 3.38 -30.01
N TYR A 158 -13.60 2.80 -28.86
CA TYR A 158 -12.68 1.68 -28.79
C TYR A 158 -12.98 0.74 -27.60
N ILE A 159 -12.46 -0.49 -27.70
CA ILE A 159 -12.27 -1.42 -26.59
C ILE A 159 -10.77 -1.67 -26.45
N HIS A 160 -10.26 -1.54 -25.24
CA HIS A 160 -8.93 -2.00 -24.87
C HIS A 160 -9.00 -3.46 -24.41
N LEU A 161 -8.38 -4.35 -25.19
CA LEU A 161 -8.31 -5.79 -24.96
C LEU A 161 -6.98 -6.15 -24.31
N VAL A 162 -7.05 -6.87 -23.20
CA VAL A 162 -5.88 -7.39 -22.50
C VAL A 162 -5.97 -8.91 -22.43
N TYR A 163 -4.97 -9.60 -22.97
CA TYR A 163 -4.99 -11.06 -23.09
C TYR A 163 -4.33 -11.73 -21.90
N THR A 164 -5.02 -12.77 -21.43
CA THR A 164 -4.51 -13.71 -20.45
C THR A 164 -4.31 -15.06 -21.14
N ARG A 165 -3.97 -16.11 -20.39
CA ARG A 165 -3.65 -17.42 -20.97
C ARG A 165 -4.79 -18.00 -21.83
N ASP A 166 -6.03 -17.88 -21.39
CA ASP A 166 -7.19 -18.47 -22.07
C ASP A 166 -8.41 -17.54 -22.14
N SER A 167 -8.22 -16.25 -21.82
CA SER A 167 -9.31 -15.28 -21.75
C SER A 167 -8.86 -13.92 -22.26
N VAL A 168 -9.82 -13.04 -22.57
CA VAL A 168 -9.56 -11.64 -22.87
C VAL A 168 -10.38 -10.75 -21.95
N MET A 169 -9.74 -9.74 -21.38
CA MET A 169 -10.40 -8.77 -20.49
C MET A 169 -10.59 -7.44 -21.19
N PHE A 170 -11.79 -6.88 -21.04
CA PHE A 170 -12.11 -5.52 -21.45
C PHE A 170 -11.66 -4.56 -20.35
N ASN A 171 -10.44 -4.04 -20.48
CA ASN A 171 -9.90 -3.06 -19.55
C ASN A 171 -10.71 -1.75 -19.62
N GLU A 172 -10.95 -1.28 -20.83
CA GLU A 172 -11.68 -0.04 -21.07
C GLU A 172 -12.57 -0.16 -22.30
N ILE A 173 -13.78 0.40 -22.22
CA ILE A 173 -14.71 0.49 -23.34
C ILE A 173 -15.28 1.89 -23.35
N LEU A 174 -14.88 2.70 -24.32
CA LEU A 174 -15.28 4.09 -24.39
C LEU A 174 -15.58 4.52 -25.82
N GLY A 175 -16.39 5.56 -25.95
CA GLY A 175 -16.64 6.21 -27.22
C GLY A 175 -17.34 7.54 -27.05
N LEU A 176 -17.16 8.41 -28.04
CA LEU A 176 -17.71 9.75 -28.07
C LEU A 176 -19.22 9.72 -27.81
N MET A 177 -19.66 10.50 -26.83
CA MET A 177 -21.06 10.66 -26.42
C MET A 177 -21.91 11.16 -27.58
N LYS A 178 -21.41 12.08 -28.41
CA LYS A 178 -22.13 12.51 -29.62
C LYS A 178 -22.44 11.36 -30.59
N HIS A 179 -21.66 10.28 -30.56
CA HIS A 179 -21.89 9.07 -31.37
C HIS A 179 -22.62 7.95 -30.61
N ARG A 180 -23.16 8.20 -29.40
CA ARG A 180 -23.84 7.17 -28.60
C ARG A 180 -25.02 6.49 -29.33
N ASN A 181 -25.69 7.22 -30.22
CA ASN A 181 -26.84 6.71 -30.99
C ASN A 181 -26.46 5.80 -32.17
N THR A 182 -25.16 5.66 -32.48
CA THR A 182 -24.66 4.82 -33.58
C THR A 182 -24.56 3.34 -33.21
N SER A 183 -24.70 3.00 -31.92
CA SER A 183 -24.46 1.64 -31.39
C SER A 183 -23.01 1.14 -31.55
N ALA A 184 -22.03 2.03 -31.71
CA ALA A 184 -20.61 1.67 -31.89
C ALA A 184 -20.10 0.67 -30.83
N ILE A 185 -20.46 0.85 -29.55
CA ILE A 185 -20.01 -0.06 -28.48
C ILE A 185 -20.58 -1.48 -28.64
N ASN A 186 -21.84 -1.63 -29.04
CA ASN A 186 -22.41 -2.96 -29.30
C ASN A 186 -21.70 -3.64 -30.48
N PHE A 187 -21.31 -2.86 -31.49
CA PHE A 187 -20.56 -3.39 -32.62
C PHE A 187 -19.13 -3.80 -32.24
N LEU A 188 -18.47 -3.03 -31.37
CA LEU A 188 -17.16 -3.42 -30.84
C LEU A 188 -17.22 -4.73 -30.02
N ILE A 189 -18.26 -4.91 -29.18
CA ILE A 189 -18.45 -6.16 -28.44
C ILE A 189 -18.67 -7.34 -29.40
N ASN A 190 -19.45 -7.14 -30.46
CA ASN A 190 -19.66 -8.15 -31.50
C ASN A 190 -18.36 -8.64 -32.12
N GLU A 191 -17.49 -7.71 -32.52
CA GLU A 191 -16.20 -8.04 -33.12
C GLU A 191 -15.24 -8.65 -32.09
N ALA A 192 -15.31 -8.23 -30.83
CA ALA A 192 -14.55 -8.86 -29.76
C ALA A 192 -14.95 -10.32 -29.51
N VAL A 193 -16.26 -10.65 -29.62
CA VAL A 193 -16.73 -12.04 -29.51
C VAL A 193 -16.27 -12.89 -30.69
N LYS A 194 -16.30 -12.37 -31.92
CA LYS A 194 -15.71 -13.06 -33.08
C LYS A 194 -14.24 -13.33 -32.86
N LEU A 195 -13.48 -12.30 -32.49
CA LEU A 195 -12.05 -12.40 -32.24
C LEU A 195 -11.73 -13.44 -31.16
N ALA A 196 -12.45 -13.42 -30.04
CA ALA A 196 -12.25 -14.40 -28.97
C ALA A 196 -12.61 -15.83 -29.43
N SER A 197 -13.67 -15.99 -30.23
CA SER A 197 -14.07 -17.28 -30.81
C SER A 197 -13.00 -17.81 -31.76
N ASP A 198 -12.47 -16.98 -32.65
CA ASP A 198 -11.43 -17.34 -33.62
C ASP A 198 -10.12 -17.71 -32.92
N MET A 199 -9.78 -16.99 -31.85
CA MET A 199 -8.62 -17.27 -30.99
C MET A 199 -8.83 -18.45 -30.02
N LYS A 200 -10.03 -19.06 -30.01
CA LYS A 200 -10.40 -20.16 -29.09
C LYS A 200 -10.20 -19.81 -27.61
N LEU A 201 -10.45 -18.55 -27.25
CA LEU A 201 -10.47 -18.13 -25.86
C LEU A 201 -11.71 -18.71 -25.17
N LYS A 202 -11.62 -19.00 -23.87
CA LYS A 202 -12.74 -19.53 -23.08
C LYS A 202 -13.66 -18.43 -22.59
N TYR A 203 -13.12 -17.27 -22.24
CA TYR A 203 -13.91 -16.18 -21.65
C TYR A 203 -13.56 -14.81 -22.21
N ILE A 204 -14.59 -13.99 -22.38
CA ILE A 204 -14.47 -12.53 -22.40
C ILE A 204 -14.91 -12.01 -21.04
N ILE A 205 -14.09 -11.20 -20.39
CA ILE A 205 -14.37 -10.66 -19.05
C ILE A 205 -14.55 -9.15 -19.14
N TYR A 206 -15.62 -8.64 -18.53
CA TYR A 206 -15.88 -7.20 -18.44
C TYR A 206 -16.17 -6.77 -17.01
N GLY A 207 -15.17 -6.92 -16.12
CA GLY A 207 -15.22 -6.43 -14.74
C GLY A 207 -16.46 -6.87 -13.95
N LYS A 208 -16.78 -6.16 -12.87
CA LYS A 208 -17.89 -6.54 -11.99
C LYS A 208 -19.25 -6.36 -12.64
N LEU A 209 -20.17 -7.27 -12.37
CA LEU A 209 -21.57 -7.12 -12.74
C LEU A 209 -22.32 -6.37 -11.64
N ALA A 210 -22.57 -5.08 -11.84
CA ALA A 210 -23.28 -4.23 -10.90
C ALA A 210 -24.80 -4.21 -11.18
N ASN A 211 -25.63 -4.02 -10.15
CA ASN A 211 -27.08 -3.85 -10.31
C ASN A 211 -27.43 -2.40 -10.73
N ASN A 212 -26.96 -1.96 -11.89
CA ASN A 212 -27.22 -0.63 -12.45
C ASN A 212 -27.38 -0.70 -13.99
N ASN A 213 -27.49 0.45 -14.65
CA ASN A 213 -27.62 0.52 -16.12
C ASN A 213 -26.46 -0.14 -16.87
N LEU A 214 -25.24 -0.06 -16.32
CA LEU A 214 -24.08 -0.74 -16.90
C LEU A 214 -24.21 -2.26 -16.79
N GLY A 215 -24.70 -2.79 -15.67
CA GLY A 215 -25.00 -4.22 -15.54
C GLY A 215 -26.08 -4.69 -16.51
N LYS A 216 -27.17 -3.93 -16.67
CA LYS A 216 -28.20 -4.22 -17.69
C LYS A 216 -27.61 -4.22 -19.10
N PHE A 217 -26.73 -3.26 -19.40
CA PHE A 217 -26.01 -3.22 -20.68
C PHE A 217 -25.17 -4.48 -20.90
N LYS A 218 -24.41 -4.92 -19.89
CA LYS A 218 -23.62 -6.17 -19.95
C LYS A 218 -24.52 -7.37 -20.21
N LEU A 219 -25.57 -7.56 -19.40
CA LEU A 219 -26.53 -8.67 -19.57
C LEU A 219 -27.14 -8.69 -20.99
N ASN A 220 -27.55 -7.53 -21.51
CA ASN A 220 -28.12 -7.44 -22.85
C ASN A 220 -27.14 -7.82 -23.97
N ASN A 221 -25.83 -7.72 -23.73
CA ASN A 221 -24.79 -8.12 -24.69
C ASN A 221 -24.29 -9.55 -24.44
N GLY A 222 -25.02 -10.36 -23.67
CA GLY A 222 -24.72 -11.78 -23.49
C GLY A 222 -23.71 -12.06 -22.37
N PHE A 223 -23.31 -11.05 -21.61
CA PHE A 223 -22.53 -11.29 -20.40
C PHE A 223 -23.40 -11.91 -19.33
N GLU A 224 -22.92 -12.98 -18.72
CA GLU A 224 -23.54 -13.65 -17.59
C GLU A 224 -22.72 -13.47 -16.31
N LYS A 225 -23.30 -13.92 -15.20
CA LYS A 225 -22.64 -13.89 -13.89
C LYS A 225 -21.65 -15.04 -13.80
N ILE A 226 -20.36 -14.73 -13.92
CA ILE A 226 -19.30 -15.66 -13.58
C ILE A 226 -18.99 -15.51 -12.10
N LYS A 227 -19.16 -16.61 -11.36
CA LYS A 227 -18.82 -16.70 -9.94
C LYS A 227 -17.30 -16.78 -9.82
N MET A 228 -16.72 -15.89 -9.03
CA MET A 228 -15.28 -15.93 -8.73
C MET A 228 -15.05 -15.87 -7.23
N TYR A 229 -13.93 -16.42 -6.78
CA TYR A 229 -13.53 -16.37 -5.39
C TYR A 229 -12.47 -15.29 -5.21
N ARG A 230 -12.73 -14.33 -4.33
CA ARG A 230 -11.72 -13.40 -3.86
C ARG A 230 -11.04 -13.95 -2.62
N TYR A 231 -9.73 -14.09 -2.69
CA TYR A 231 -8.86 -14.56 -1.64
C TYR A 231 -8.25 -13.43 -0.83
N PHE A 232 -7.94 -13.71 0.43
CA PHE A 232 -7.27 -12.80 1.35
C PHE A 232 -6.11 -13.53 2.03
N ALA A 233 -4.91 -13.33 1.51
CA ALA A 233 -3.67 -13.83 2.08
C ALA A 233 -3.20 -12.88 3.20
N PRO A 234 -3.06 -13.36 4.45
CA PRO A 234 -2.48 -12.54 5.52
C PRO A 234 -0.98 -12.32 5.25
N VAL A 235 -0.56 -11.07 5.19
CA VAL A 235 0.86 -10.68 4.92
C VAL A 235 1.66 -10.58 6.22
N ASN A 236 1.01 -10.20 7.31
CA ASN A 236 1.62 -10.10 8.64
C ASN A 236 0.66 -10.55 9.74
N ILE A 237 1.12 -10.50 10.99
CA ILE A 237 0.36 -10.93 12.18
C ILE A 237 -0.98 -10.17 12.29
N ARG A 238 -1.00 -8.87 11.96
CA ARG A 238 -2.25 -8.09 11.91
C ARG A 238 -3.19 -8.64 10.84
N GLY A 239 -2.68 -8.91 9.64
CA GLY A 239 -3.41 -9.62 8.58
C GLY A 239 -4.01 -10.94 9.03
N LYS A 240 -3.21 -11.78 9.69
CA LYS A 240 -3.66 -13.09 10.19
C LYS A 240 -4.81 -12.93 11.18
N LEU A 241 -4.75 -11.94 12.07
CA LEU A 241 -5.85 -11.63 12.98
C LEU A 241 -7.12 -11.16 12.25
N ILE A 242 -6.98 -10.28 11.26
CA ILE A 242 -8.10 -9.75 10.45
C ILE A 242 -8.77 -10.88 9.66
N CYS A 243 -7.98 -11.76 9.04
CA CYS A 243 -8.45 -12.94 8.32
C CYS A 243 -9.16 -13.92 9.26
N SER A 244 -8.54 -14.27 10.40
CA SER A 244 -9.15 -15.17 11.38
C SER A 244 -10.46 -14.64 11.96
N LEU A 245 -10.55 -13.34 12.21
CA LEU A 245 -11.78 -12.68 12.68
C LEU A 245 -12.77 -12.36 11.55
N ARG A 246 -12.46 -12.70 10.29
CA ARG A 246 -13.28 -12.45 9.09
C ARG A 246 -13.68 -10.97 8.91
N ILE A 247 -12.89 -10.04 9.44
CA ILE A 247 -13.15 -8.59 9.36
C ILE A 247 -13.07 -8.11 7.89
N TYR A 248 -12.30 -8.78 7.04
CA TYR A 248 -12.23 -8.48 5.60
C TYR A 248 -13.60 -8.62 4.90
N LYS A 249 -14.47 -9.53 5.35
CA LYS A 249 -15.83 -9.71 4.79
C LYS A 249 -16.71 -8.50 5.05
N TRP A 250 -16.60 -7.96 6.26
CA TRP A 250 -17.36 -6.80 6.70
C TRP A 250 -17.00 -5.55 5.92
N TRP A 251 -15.73 -5.34 5.60
CA TRP A 251 -15.33 -4.25 4.72
C TRP A 251 -15.81 -4.46 3.29
N TYR A 252 -15.62 -5.67 2.76
CA TYR A 252 -15.95 -5.98 1.38
C TYR A 252 -17.44 -5.76 1.07
N TYR A 253 -18.33 -6.14 2.00
CA TYR A 253 -19.78 -5.95 1.84
C TYR A 253 -20.34 -4.70 2.56
N GLY A 254 -19.65 -4.16 3.56
CA GLY A 254 -20.18 -3.19 4.54
C GLY A 254 -20.13 -1.73 4.13
N GLY A 255 -19.88 -1.42 2.86
CA GLY A 255 -20.20 -0.09 2.30
C GLY A 255 -21.68 0.31 2.44
N ARG A 256 -22.58 -0.63 2.76
CA ARG A 256 -24.02 -0.40 3.01
C ARG A 256 -24.43 -0.37 4.49
N LEU A 257 -23.51 -0.60 5.42
CA LEU A 257 -23.82 -0.77 6.85
C LEU A 257 -22.92 0.09 7.76
N LYS A 258 -22.37 1.19 7.23
CA LYS A 258 -21.37 2.01 7.90
C LYS A 258 -21.88 2.65 9.20
N ASP A 259 -23.13 3.07 9.29
CA ASP A 259 -23.47 4.04 10.36
C ASP A 259 -23.99 3.44 11.67
N LYS A 260 -24.53 2.21 11.69
CA LYS A 260 -25.10 1.63 12.94
C LYS A 260 -24.15 0.76 13.76
N ILE A 261 -23.17 0.08 13.15
CA ILE A 261 -22.30 -0.87 13.87
C ILE A 261 -20.96 -0.25 14.34
N LEU A 262 -20.63 0.96 13.86
CA LEU A 262 -19.43 1.70 14.28
C LEU A 262 -19.45 2.12 15.77
N ARG A 263 -20.63 2.18 16.44
CA ARG A 263 -20.75 2.39 17.89
C ARG A 263 -20.58 1.11 18.71
N ILE A 264 -21.13 -0.01 18.25
CA ILE A 264 -21.14 -1.29 19.00
C ILE A 264 -19.79 -2.01 18.88
N SER A 265 -19.15 -1.96 17.70
CA SER A 265 -17.88 -2.63 17.45
C SER A 265 -16.69 -1.98 18.18
N LYS A 266 -16.67 -0.66 18.41
CA LYS A 266 -15.57 -0.01 19.16
C LYS A 266 -15.44 -0.54 20.58
N SER A 267 -16.54 -0.81 21.29
CA SER A 267 -16.48 -1.31 22.68
C SER A 267 -16.14 -2.80 22.72
N PHE A 268 -16.75 -3.60 21.85
CA PHE A 268 -16.52 -5.05 21.78
C PHE A 268 -15.10 -5.37 21.32
N ILE A 269 -14.64 -4.71 20.25
CA ILE A 269 -13.28 -4.86 19.72
C ILE A 269 -12.26 -4.30 20.70
N ARG A 270 -12.49 -3.16 21.40
CA ARG A 270 -11.59 -2.70 22.46
C ARG A 270 -11.52 -3.67 23.63
N LYS A 271 -12.65 -4.25 24.06
CA LYS A 271 -12.75 -5.19 25.19
C LYS A 271 -12.09 -6.54 24.90
N HIS A 272 -12.14 -7.01 23.65
CA HIS A 272 -11.48 -8.25 23.25
C HIS A 272 -10.03 -8.04 22.80
N LEU A 273 -9.72 -6.95 22.11
CA LEU A 273 -8.32 -6.57 21.83
C LEU A 273 -7.55 -6.21 23.09
N SER A 274 -8.17 -5.66 24.14
CA SER A 274 -7.47 -5.40 25.41
C SER A 274 -7.12 -6.69 26.17
N LYS A 275 -8.02 -7.69 26.13
CA LYS A 275 -7.76 -9.03 26.69
C LYS A 275 -6.72 -9.80 25.89
N ILE A 276 -6.72 -9.70 24.56
CA ILE A 276 -5.76 -10.37 23.67
C ILE A 276 -4.40 -9.65 23.65
N LYS A 277 -4.37 -8.30 23.70
CA LYS A 277 -3.13 -7.51 23.88
C LYS A 277 -2.44 -7.84 25.21
N ARG A 278 -3.18 -8.14 26.28
CA ARG A 278 -2.61 -8.58 27.57
C ARG A 278 -1.94 -9.96 27.51
N LYS A 279 -2.29 -10.82 26.54
CA LYS A 279 -1.86 -12.23 26.52
C LYS A 279 -0.90 -12.60 25.39
N ILE A 280 -0.83 -11.86 24.27
CA ILE A 280 -0.08 -12.29 23.07
C ILE A 280 1.01 -11.29 22.61
N PHE A 281 0.99 -10.03 23.07
CA PHE A 281 2.08 -9.08 22.81
C PHE A 281 2.37 -8.28 24.07
N LYS A 282 3.33 -8.76 24.87
CA LYS A 282 4.23 -7.82 25.53
C LYS A 282 5.31 -7.48 24.48
N PRO A 283 5.23 -6.36 23.72
CA PRO A 283 6.48 -5.77 23.27
C PRO A 283 7.30 -5.61 24.54
N LYS A 284 8.52 -6.14 24.58
CA LYS A 284 9.42 -5.75 25.67
C LYS A 284 9.51 -4.23 25.54
N THR A 285 9.00 -3.55 26.56
CA THR A 285 8.83 -2.10 26.57
C THR A 285 10.19 -1.46 26.37
N TYR A 286 10.24 -0.23 25.86
CA TYR A 286 11.36 0.67 26.13
C TYR A 286 11.86 0.48 27.58
N PRO A 287 13.15 0.60 27.89
CA PRO A 287 13.67 0.43 29.25
C PRO A 287 13.18 1.56 30.18
N VAL A 288 11.88 1.53 30.51
CA VAL A 288 11.17 2.57 31.27
C VAL A 288 11.65 2.67 32.71
N HIS A 289 12.29 1.63 33.24
CA HIS A 289 12.91 1.67 34.56
C HIS A 289 14.04 2.71 34.63
N LEU A 290 14.70 3.02 33.51
CA LEU A 290 15.71 4.09 33.45
C LEU A 290 15.07 5.47 33.71
N LEU A 291 13.79 5.62 33.38
CA LEU A 291 13.08 6.89 33.52
C LEU A 291 12.74 7.23 34.96
N ASP A 292 12.76 6.24 35.87
CA ASP A 292 12.45 6.46 37.29
C ASP A 292 13.47 7.41 37.95
N ASP A 293 14.71 7.42 37.45
CA ASP A 293 15.81 8.24 37.98
C ASP A 293 16.15 9.45 37.11
N CYS A 294 15.38 9.78 36.07
CA CYS A 294 15.71 10.86 35.14
C CYS A 294 14.74 12.05 35.26
N GLU A 295 15.27 13.27 35.29
CA GLU A 295 14.48 14.51 35.27
C GLU A 295 14.59 15.26 33.94
N THR A 296 15.66 15.04 33.18
CA THR A 296 15.92 15.73 31.90
C THR A 296 16.19 14.71 30.78
N VAL A 297 15.58 14.93 29.61
CA VAL A 297 15.70 14.01 28.46
C VAL A 297 16.04 14.77 27.19
N ALA A 298 17.06 14.30 26.46
CA ALA A 298 17.30 14.71 25.08
C ALA A 298 17.12 13.53 24.14
N SER A 299 16.33 13.72 23.09
CA SER A 299 16.08 12.70 22.08
C SER A 299 16.48 13.21 20.71
N PHE A 300 17.31 12.44 20.00
CA PHE A 300 17.85 12.77 18.69
C PHE A 300 17.38 11.75 17.65
N PHE A 301 17.26 12.19 16.40
CA PHE A 301 16.72 11.39 15.29
C PHE A 301 15.27 10.93 15.53
N THR A 302 14.49 11.81 16.18
CA THR A 302 13.17 11.51 16.73
C THR A 302 12.09 11.16 15.70
N THR A 303 12.27 11.54 14.43
CA THR A 303 11.31 11.30 13.35
C THR A 303 11.57 10.01 12.59
N ALA A 304 12.74 9.40 12.74
CA ALA A 304 13.20 8.22 11.99
C ALA A 304 12.20 7.04 12.05
N LEU A 305 11.32 7.00 13.06
CA LEU A 305 10.35 5.93 13.31
C LEU A 305 8.91 6.44 13.54
N GLN A 306 8.60 7.67 13.10
CA GLN A 306 7.30 8.32 13.28
C GLN A 306 6.80 8.35 14.76
N GLY A 307 7.70 8.39 15.74
CA GLY A 307 7.38 8.51 17.16
C GLY A 307 6.66 7.32 17.83
N ASN A 308 6.41 6.21 17.12
CA ASN A 308 5.50 5.17 17.61
C ASN A 308 6.07 4.26 18.72
N ASN A 309 7.37 4.34 19.02
CA ASN A 309 8.03 3.46 19.98
C ASN A 309 8.45 4.20 21.26
N ASP A 310 9.47 5.05 21.18
CA ASP A 310 10.22 5.50 22.36
C ASP A 310 9.59 6.75 23.01
N LEU A 311 9.21 7.76 22.21
CA LEU A 311 8.58 9.00 22.66
C LEU A 311 7.26 8.80 23.42
N ARG A 312 6.51 7.73 23.09
CA ARG A 312 5.28 7.38 23.81
C ARG A 312 5.56 7.04 25.28
N TYR A 313 6.72 6.46 25.58
CA TYR A 313 7.08 6.15 26.96
C TYR A 313 7.44 7.41 27.74
N PHE A 314 8.20 8.33 27.14
CA PHE A 314 8.49 9.64 27.75
C PHE A 314 7.19 10.37 28.11
N TYR A 315 6.24 10.45 27.17
CA TYR A 315 4.93 11.07 27.40
C TYR A 315 4.08 10.40 28.49
N ASN A 316 4.11 9.07 28.57
CA ASN A 316 3.37 8.36 29.62
C ASN A 316 4.01 8.51 31.00
N TYR A 317 5.34 8.68 31.07
CA TYR A 317 6.09 8.84 32.32
C TYR A 317 6.04 10.27 32.84
N GLU A 318 6.15 11.26 31.94
CA GLU A 318 5.98 12.69 32.23
C GLU A 318 4.69 12.95 33.04
N LYS A 319 3.58 12.32 32.62
CA LYS A 319 2.27 12.43 33.29
C LYS A 319 2.24 11.91 34.74
N LYS A 320 3.24 11.12 35.16
CA LYS A 320 3.30 10.49 36.48
C LYS A 320 4.31 11.14 37.42
N ARG A 321 5.36 11.76 36.91
CA ARG A 321 6.35 12.59 37.64
C ARG A 321 7.18 13.33 36.59
N LYS A 322 7.24 14.66 36.74
CA LYS A 322 7.52 15.63 35.68
C LYS A 322 8.99 15.63 35.29
N PHE A 323 9.29 15.15 34.09
CA PHE A 323 10.50 15.62 33.41
C PHE A 323 10.47 17.16 33.44
N LYS A 324 11.56 17.75 33.92
CA LYS A 324 11.74 19.20 33.97
C LYS A 324 11.97 19.75 32.57
N GLU A 325 12.63 18.95 31.73
CA GLU A 325 13.00 19.33 30.37
C GLU A 325 12.99 18.10 29.46
N ILE A 326 12.34 18.23 28.30
CA ILE A 326 12.42 17.26 27.21
C ILE A 326 12.73 18.03 25.94
N ILE A 327 13.84 17.69 25.28
CA ILE A 327 14.18 18.20 23.96
C ILE A 327 14.09 17.09 22.91
N LEU A 328 13.46 17.39 21.78
CA LEU A 328 13.40 16.53 20.61
C LEU A 328 14.10 17.22 19.44
N VAL A 329 15.08 16.54 18.86
CA VAL A 329 15.91 17.07 17.77
C VAL A 329 15.79 16.18 16.56
N ASP A 330 15.47 16.79 15.42
CA ASP A 330 15.44 16.10 14.13
C ASP A 330 15.57 17.09 12.96
N ASN A 331 16.15 16.68 11.84
CA ASN A 331 16.26 17.55 10.66
C ASN A 331 15.00 17.53 9.78
N ASP A 332 14.09 16.56 9.98
CA ASP A 332 12.81 16.49 9.28
C ASP A 332 11.81 17.49 9.88
N ARG A 333 11.68 18.64 9.20
CA ARG A 333 10.71 19.69 9.52
C ARG A 333 9.27 19.20 9.51
N ALA A 334 8.91 18.30 8.58
CA ALA A 334 7.53 17.82 8.45
C ALA A 334 7.20 16.81 9.56
N GLY A 335 8.11 15.87 9.84
CA GLY A 335 8.02 14.94 10.95
C GLY A 335 7.93 15.64 12.29
N THR A 336 8.81 16.62 12.54
CA THR A 336 8.82 17.41 13.78
C THR A 336 7.49 18.15 13.99
N ARG A 337 6.95 18.80 12.94
CA ARG A 337 5.60 19.44 12.98
C ARG A 337 4.45 18.45 13.22
N ALA A 338 4.62 17.18 12.88
CA ALA A 338 3.62 16.16 13.19
C ALA A 338 3.71 15.75 14.68
N LEU A 339 4.91 15.67 15.25
CA LEU A 339 5.14 15.33 16.66
C LEU A 339 4.52 16.37 17.59
N THR A 340 4.57 17.67 17.26
CA THR A 340 3.94 18.75 18.07
C THR A 340 2.42 18.61 18.20
N LYS A 341 1.77 17.87 17.31
CA LYS A 341 0.32 17.58 17.38
C LYS A 341 0.00 16.35 18.25
N LEU A 342 1.01 15.54 18.58
CA LEU A 342 0.85 14.24 19.23
C LEU A 342 1.34 14.23 20.68
N TYR A 343 2.34 15.05 21.01
CA TYR A 343 2.98 15.09 22.33
C TYR A 343 2.78 16.44 23.02
N SER A 344 3.31 16.61 24.23
CA SER A 344 3.07 17.80 25.04
C SER A 344 3.61 19.05 24.36
N ALA A 345 2.85 20.14 24.41
CA ALA A 345 3.30 21.44 23.91
C ALA A 345 4.46 22.03 24.72
N ASP A 346 4.68 21.53 25.95
CA ASP A 346 5.75 21.98 26.84
C ASP A 346 7.11 21.36 26.51
N TRP A 347 7.17 20.42 25.56
CA TRP A 347 8.43 19.86 25.08
C TRP A 347 9.09 20.83 24.10
N GLU A 348 10.42 20.83 24.06
CA GLU A 348 11.16 21.61 23.07
C GLU A 348 11.34 20.78 21.79
N TYR A 349 11.01 21.37 20.65
CA TYR A 349 11.15 20.73 19.33
C TYR A 349 12.12 21.53 18.47
N ARG A 350 13.29 20.95 18.16
CA ARG A 350 14.32 21.58 17.34
C ARG A 350 14.39 20.91 15.97
N VAL A 351 14.20 21.72 14.93
CA VAL A 351 14.45 21.30 13.54
C VAL A 351 15.90 21.62 13.20
N ALA A 352 16.80 20.68 13.46
CA ALA A 352 18.24 20.87 13.35
C ALA A 352 18.97 19.56 13.03
N ASP A 353 20.22 19.66 12.56
CA ASP A 353 21.09 18.50 12.50
C ASP A 353 21.39 17.99 13.92
N ALA A 354 21.27 16.68 14.13
CA ALA A 354 21.41 16.10 15.45
C ALA A 354 22.84 16.19 15.99
N PHE A 355 23.86 16.06 15.13
CA PHE A 355 25.25 16.11 15.56
C PHE A 355 25.66 17.53 15.92
N GLU A 356 25.32 18.50 15.06
CA GLU A 356 25.53 19.93 15.34
C GLU A 356 24.83 20.34 16.65
N GLN A 357 23.61 19.83 16.87
CA GLN A 357 22.87 20.15 18.08
C GLN A 357 23.51 19.57 19.34
N VAL A 358 24.13 18.40 19.27
CA VAL A 358 24.89 17.82 20.38
C VAL A 358 26.16 18.63 20.67
N GLU A 359 26.84 19.14 19.65
CA GLU A 359 27.97 20.08 19.81
C GLU A 359 27.54 21.35 20.52
N ASN A 360 26.44 21.95 20.08
CA ASN A 360 25.90 23.16 20.71
C ASN A 360 25.52 22.92 22.19
N ILE A 361 24.86 21.80 22.51
CA ILE A 361 24.52 21.43 23.90
C ILE A 361 25.80 21.28 24.75
N TYR A 362 26.85 20.67 24.19
CA TYR A 362 28.12 20.51 24.87
C TYR A 362 28.81 21.86 25.12
N LEU A 363 28.84 22.74 24.12
CA LEU A 363 29.42 24.09 24.23
C LEU A 363 28.67 24.95 25.25
N ASP A 364 27.34 24.81 25.31
CA ASP A 364 26.47 25.44 26.31
C ASP A 364 26.64 24.85 27.72
N LYS A 365 27.50 23.84 27.88
CA LYS A 365 27.74 23.10 29.13
C LYS A 365 26.45 22.47 29.70
N LYS A 366 25.49 22.16 28.83
CA LYS A 366 24.24 21.49 29.21
C LYS A 366 24.41 19.97 29.14
N ARG A 367 23.72 19.26 30.03
CA ARG A 367 23.68 17.80 30.07
C ARG A 367 22.29 17.32 30.42
N TYR A 368 21.94 16.12 29.97
CA TYR A 368 20.65 15.48 30.17
C TYR A 368 20.81 14.15 30.90
N ASP A 369 19.90 13.81 31.82
CA ASP A 369 19.94 12.55 32.55
C ASP A 369 19.86 11.35 31.61
N LEU A 370 18.97 11.45 30.62
CA LEU A 370 18.82 10.46 29.56
C LEU A 370 19.04 11.12 28.20
N VAL A 371 19.96 10.56 27.42
CA VAL A 371 20.09 10.85 25.98
C VAL A 371 19.64 9.64 25.20
N ASN A 372 18.61 9.81 24.35
CA ASN A 372 18.12 8.77 23.45
C ASN A 372 18.52 9.09 22.01
N CYS A 373 19.18 8.14 21.35
CA CYS A 373 19.74 8.31 20.02
C CYS A 373 19.20 7.23 19.08
N ASP A 374 18.20 7.57 18.28
CA ASP A 374 17.55 6.66 17.31
C ASP A 374 18.18 6.76 15.90
N ILE A 375 19.50 6.60 15.85
CA ILE A 375 20.26 6.70 14.60
C ILE A 375 19.84 5.67 13.54
N TRP A 376 19.97 6.07 12.28
CA TRP A 376 19.84 5.16 11.14
C TRP A 376 20.93 4.10 11.15
N ILE A 377 20.60 2.89 10.71
CA ILE A 377 21.51 1.73 10.71
C ILE A 377 22.80 2.03 9.93
N SER A 378 22.70 2.74 8.82
CA SER A 378 23.84 3.15 7.99
C SER A 378 24.81 4.10 8.71
N MET A 379 24.35 4.81 9.74
CA MET A 379 25.13 5.80 10.49
C MET A 379 25.79 5.20 11.73
N ILE A 380 25.47 3.95 12.09
CA ILE A 380 26.03 3.31 13.29
C ILE A 380 27.56 3.27 13.27
N PRO A 381 28.25 2.84 12.19
CA PRO A 381 29.71 2.75 12.20
C PRO A 381 30.37 4.11 12.42
N ASP A 382 29.84 5.16 11.78
CA ASP A 382 30.34 6.52 11.93
C ASP A 382 30.05 7.03 13.34
N PHE A 383 28.80 6.95 13.80
CA PHE A 383 28.41 7.33 15.16
C PHE A 383 29.35 6.75 16.24
N PHE A 384 29.60 5.45 16.19
CA PHE A 384 30.45 4.78 17.17
C PHE A 384 31.94 5.11 17.01
N LYS A 385 32.40 5.60 15.85
CA LYS A 385 33.81 5.95 15.62
C LYS A 385 34.11 7.43 15.86
N THR A 386 33.15 8.31 15.64
CA THR A 386 33.39 9.76 15.61
C THR A 386 32.52 10.53 16.62
N HIS A 387 31.23 10.20 16.74
CA HIS A 387 30.28 11.04 17.48
C HIS A 387 29.97 10.58 18.91
N LEU A 388 30.15 9.29 19.22
CA LEU A 388 29.81 8.72 20.53
C LEU A 388 30.42 9.48 21.72
N PRO A 389 31.71 9.89 21.71
CA PRO A 389 32.29 10.62 22.85
C PRO A 389 31.53 11.89 23.22
N LEU A 390 31.01 12.59 22.23
CA LEU A 390 30.28 13.84 22.44
C LEU A 390 28.88 13.58 23.01
N PHE A 391 28.19 12.54 22.53
CA PHE A 391 26.94 12.08 23.14
C PHE A 391 27.12 11.67 24.61
N VAL A 392 28.22 10.99 24.94
CA VAL A 392 28.56 10.64 26.33
C VAL A 392 28.79 11.90 27.17
N LYS A 393 29.47 12.92 26.65
CA LYS A 393 29.71 14.19 27.37
C LYS A 393 28.43 14.94 27.72
N ILE A 394 27.39 14.90 26.88
CA ILE A 394 26.11 15.56 27.18
C ILE A 394 25.14 14.70 28.00
N THR A 395 25.55 13.48 28.39
CA THR A 395 24.71 12.53 29.14
C THR A 395 25.15 12.47 30.60
N ASN A 396 24.24 12.61 31.56
CA ASN A 396 24.55 12.47 33.00
C ASN A 396 24.44 11.02 33.49
N LYS A 397 23.42 10.26 33.06
CA LYS A 397 23.15 8.92 33.59
C LYS A 397 23.13 7.85 32.52
N TYR A 398 22.24 7.97 31.54
CA TYR A 398 22.01 6.92 30.55
C TYR A 398 22.02 7.44 29.12
N LEU A 399 22.81 6.80 28.28
CA LEU A 399 22.78 6.96 26.83
C LEU A 399 22.15 5.69 26.23
N VAL A 400 21.02 5.86 25.55
CA VAL A 400 20.31 4.77 24.86
C VAL A 400 20.51 4.93 23.37
N VAL A 401 21.17 3.97 22.74
CA VAL A 401 21.46 4.00 21.29
C VAL A 401 20.76 2.85 20.59
N THR A 402 20.04 3.15 19.52
CA THR A 402 19.52 2.11 18.62
C THR A 402 20.66 1.53 17.78
N MET A 403 20.78 0.21 17.79
CA MET A 403 21.86 -0.49 17.09
C MET A 403 21.40 -1.79 16.44
N GLY A 404 21.83 -2.05 15.21
CA GLY A 404 21.66 -3.34 14.53
C GLY A 404 22.81 -4.29 14.86
N ARG A 405 22.50 -5.55 15.18
CA ARG A 405 23.54 -6.58 15.46
C ARG A 405 24.49 -6.75 14.29
N HIS A 406 23.95 -6.98 13.09
CA HIS A 406 24.78 -7.21 11.91
C HIS A 406 25.69 -6.02 11.60
N SER A 407 25.20 -4.80 11.79
CA SER A 407 26.01 -3.59 11.62
C SER A 407 27.18 -3.56 12.57
N PHE A 408 26.93 -3.76 13.88
CA PHE A 408 27.99 -3.81 14.88
C PHE A 408 29.01 -4.90 14.58
N GLU A 409 28.55 -6.13 14.37
CA GLU A 409 29.41 -7.28 14.11
C GLU A 409 30.27 -7.07 12.86
N SER A 410 29.72 -6.40 11.83
CA SER A 410 30.43 -6.06 10.61
C SER A 410 31.51 -5.00 10.80
N PHE A 411 31.24 -3.88 11.48
CA PHE A 411 32.24 -2.80 11.59
C PHE A 411 33.21 -2.97 12.76
N ALA A 412 32.78 -3.63 13.85
CA ALA A 412 33.62 -3.87 15.01
C ALA A 412 34.42 -5.17 14.90
N GLY A 413 34.02 -6.09 14.00
CA GLY A 413 34.66 -7.39 13.83
C GLY A 413 34.49 -8.33 15.04
N LEU A 414 33.50 -8.06 15.90
CA LEU A 414 33.26 -8.78 17.15
C LEU A 414 31.77 -9.09 17.31
N PRO A 415 31.39 -10.27 17.87
CA PRO A 415 30.00 -10.58 18.17
C PRO A 415 29.35 -9.53 19.06
N LEU A 416 28.08 -9.18 18.82
CA LEU A 416 27.38 -8.22 19.67
C LEU A 416 27.03 -8.84 21.04
N THR A 417 27.80 -8.45 22.05
CA THR A 417 27.58 -8.78 23.47
C THR A 417 27.80 -7.53 24.32
N LEU A 418 27.33 -7.53 25.58
CA LEU A 418 27.54 -6.40 26.50
C LEU A 418 29.03 -6.09 26.65
N ILE A 419 29.82 -7.12 26.94
CA ILE A 419 31.27 -7.04 27.16
C ILE A 419 31.99 -6.55 25.91
N ASN A 420 31.66 -7.10 24.73
CA ASN A 420 32.33 -6.69 23.49
C ASN A 420 31.99 -5.24 23.11
N LEU A 421 30.75 -4.81 23.31
CA LEU A 421 30.37 -3.42 23.06
C LEU A 421 31.06 -2.47 24.04
N GLU A 422 31.07 -2.80 25.33
CA GLU A 422 31.74 -2.01 26.36
C GLU A 422 33.24 -1.88 26.10
N ASN A 423 33.92 -3.01 25.87
CA ASN A 423 35.34 -3.04 25.55
C ASN A 423 35.64 -2.25 24.28
N PHE A 424 34.80 -2.39 23.24
CA PHE A 424 34.97 -1.63 22.02
C PHE A 424 34.90 -0.12 22.29
N ILE A 425 33.88 0.35 23.01
CA ILE A 425 33.70 1.77 23.32
C ILE A 425 34.84 2.29 24.19
N ASN A 426 35.18 1.60 25.27
CA ASN A 426 36.21 2.02 26.22
C ASN A 426 37.60 2.05 25.57
N ASN A 427 37.94 1.06 24.76
CA ASN A 427 39.23 1.01 24.07
C ASN A 427 39.34 2.02 22.94
N ALA A 428 38.28 2.21 22.15
CA ALA A 428 38.29 3.14 21.02
C ALA A 428 38.37 4.61 21.46
N HIS A 429 37.71 4.95 22.57
CA HIS A 429 37.51 6.35 22.96
C HIS A 429 38.13 6.74 24.31
N LYS A 430 38.70 5.79 25.06
CA LYS A 430 39.21 5.99 26.43
C LYS A 430 38.15 6.58 27.37
N LEU A 431 36.90 6.15 27.19
CA LEU A 431 35.77 6.55 28.03
C LEU A 431 35.65 5.62 29.24
N SER A 432 35.06 6.11 30.33
CA SER A 432 34.65 5.28 31.46
C SER A 432 33.13 5.14 31.41
N ILE A 433 32.65 4.15 30.66
CA ILE A 433 31.22 3.83 30.58
C ILE A 433 31.00 2.35 30.88
N SER A 434 29.77 2.01 31.21
CA SER A 434 29.33 0.63 31.38
C SER A 434 28.12 0.32 30.48
N VAL A 435 28.16 -0.78 29.73
CA VAL A 435 27.02 -1.22 28.92
C VAL A 435 26.16 -2.14 29.77
N VAL A 436 25.04 -1.60 30.27
CA VAL A 436 24.22 -2.27 31.29
C VAL A 436 23.12 -3.18 30.73
N ASP A 437 22.70 -2.98 29.47
CA ASP A 437 21.74 -3.86 28.81
C ASP A 437 21.82 -3.75 27.27
N LEU A 438 21.42 -4.83 26.59
CA LEU A 438 21.23 -4.92 25.16
C LEU A 438 19.82 -5.46 24.91
N LYS A 439 18.87 -4.54 24.88
CA LYS A 439 17.46 -4.90 24.86
C LYS A 439 16.96 -5.04 23.43
N ASP A 440 16.65 -6.28 23.03
CA ASP A 440 16.05 -6.57 21.73
C ASP A 440 14.74 -5.77 21.52
N ARG A 441 14.73 -4.99 20.44
CA ARG A 441 13.64 -4.13 20.00
C ARG A 441 12.54 -4.91 19.24
N LYS A 442 12.76 -6.18 18.89
CA LYS A 442 11.88 -7.03 18.07
C LYS A 442 11.29 -6.28 16.85
N SER A 443 12.18 -5.66 16.08
CA SER A 443 11.83 -5.11 14.76
C SER A 443 11.52 -6.24 13.77
N SER A 444 10.69 -5.98 12.76
CA SER A 444 10.44 -6.91 11.63
C SER A 444 11.65 -7.07 10.69
N TRP A 445 12.80 -6.53 11.06
CA TRP A 445 14.04 -6.58 10.31
C TRP A 445 14.82 -7.85 10.64
N ASP A 446 15.13 -8.61 9.60
CA ASP A 446 15.97 -9.80 9.67
C ASP A 446 17.40 -9.36 10.01
N GLY A 447 17.88 -9.68 11.21
CA GLY A 447 19.20 -9.25 11.70
C GLY A 447 19.23 -8.68 13.13
N GLY A 448 18.08 -8.39 13.75
CA GLY A 448 17.98 -7.98 15.15
C GLY A 448 18.43 -6.53 15.43
N VAL A 449 17.51 -5.72 15.96
CA VAL A 449 17.78 -4.34 16.41
C VAL A 449 17.67 -4.28 17.93
N TYR A 450 18.59 -3.59 18.58
CA TYR A 450 18.73 -3.52 20.03
C TYR A 450 18.74 -2.06 20.48
N TRP A 451 18.21 -1.80 21.68
CA TRP A 451 18.60 -0.65 22.48
C TRP A 451 19.84 -1.02 23.28
N ALA A 452 20.99 -0.43 22.94
CA ALA A 452 22.17 -0.47 23.78
C ALA A 452 22.04 0.58 24.88
N ILE A 453 22.02 0.12 26.12
CA ILE A 453 21.90 0.99 27.29
C ILE A 453 23.30 1.18 27.88
N ILE A 454 23.80 2.40 27.78
CA ILE A 454 25.11 2.79 28.26
C ILE A 454 24.92 3.66 29.49
N GLN A 455 25.43 3.22 30.63
CA GLN A 455 25.54 4.02 31.83
C GLN A 455 26.82 4.86 31.74
N VAL A 456 26.68 6.17 31.93
CA VAL A 456 27.79 7.11 31.99
C VAL A 456 28.18 7.29 33.45
N ASN A 457 29.44 7.00 33.77
CA ASN A 457 29.98 7.03 35.13
C ASN A 457 30.51 8.41 35.52
#